data_AF-T1IMG9-F1
#
_entry.id   AF-T1IMG9-F1
#
_cell.length_a   1.000
_cell.length_b   1.000
_cell.length_c   1.000
_cell.angle_alpha   90.00
_cell.angle_beta   90.00
_cell.angle_gamma   90.00
#
_symmetry.space_group_name_H-M   'P 1'
#
loop_
_entity.id
_entity.type
_entity.pdbx_description
1 polymer ?
#
loop_
_entity_poly.entity_id
_entity_poly.type
_entity_poly.pdbx_seq_one_letter_code
_entity_poly.pdbx_strand_id
1 'polypeptide(L)'
;MAHIFIKHTLKNIKLHLKPALILILLLTIYAQEYPPISEKCNPHPTNEIKEILNQFPGFSWDALTAQAGNFIFKLTYKNCSKLYSKFGGHHIEFLLAPDQVMLNSPRKLTNSYENFVMSTAELKKTSALIQFTSINTHFPPSPIEGTLNPEFKKWKNSFKEHLGDVYRRQVKIERFEANLKSNLELNETFVKMVNAVLDEQERENDNFALNKLKTLMENYGTHYTISAVYGGNAFIDSYGAHGAASRITYNVNFVGGDYELDPNSAEWEKSTAENAEIISVTGDFIYVLLDRPEFKKYSLSVRQKVYSKLYDHVKNYYK
;
A
#
# COMPACT_ATOMS: atom_id res chain seq x y z
N MET A 1 26.24 14.99 -50.79
CA MET A 1 24.93 15.41 -50.23
C MET A 1 24.22 14.31 -49.42
N ALA A 2 24.25 13.03 -49.82
CA ALA A 2 23.59 11.93 -49.08
C ALA A 2 24.03 11.77 -47.60
N HIS A 3 25.30 12.03 -47.28
CA HIS A 3 25.81 11.86 -45.91
C HIS A 3 25.32 12.91 -44.89
N ILE A 4 24.97 14.12 -45.35
CA ILE A 4 24.46 15.19 -44.48
C ILE A 4 23.00 14.91 -44.13
N PHE A 5 22.24 14.38 -45.09
CA PHE A 5 20.83 14.01 -44.89
C PHE A 5 20.70 12.91 -43.83
N ILE A 6 21.48 11.83 -43.92
CA ILE A 6 21.44 10.70 -42.96
C ILE A 6 21.78 11.15 -41.53
N LYS A 7 22.77 12.03 -41.34
CA LYS A 7 23.12 12.56 -40.01
C LYS A 7 22.00 13.41 -39.42
N HIS A 8 21.29 14.18 -40.24
CA HIS A 8 20.21 15.03 -39.76
C HIS A 8 18.96 14.21 -39.40
N THR A 9 18.64 13.17 -40.19
CA THR A 9 17.53 12.25 -39.91
C THR A 9 17.78 11.44 -38.63
N LEU A 10 18.99 10.91 -38.42
CA LEU A 10 19.35 10.16 -37.21
C LEU A 10 19.32 11.02 -35.93
N LYS A 11 19.65 12.32 -36.03
CA LYS A 11 19.60 13.25 -34.90
C LYS A 11 18.17 13.55 -34.46
N ASN A 12 17.24 13.69 -35.42
CA ASN A 12 15.82 13.89 -35.13
C ASN A 12 15.16 12.63 -34.55
N ILE A 13 15.52 11.44 -35.03
CA ILE A 13 15.02 10.17 -34.46
C ILE A 13 15.44 10.01 -32.99
N LYS A 14 16.69 10.34 -32.63
CA LYS A 14 17.14 10.29 -31.22
C LYS A 14 16.45 11.31 -30.31
N LEU A 15 16.00 12.44 -30.86
CA LEU A 15 15.32 13.49 -30.08
C LEU A 15 13.91 13.07 -29.67
N HIS A 16 13.22 12.28 -30.50
CA HIS A 16 11.86 11.79 -30.22
C HIS A 16 11.84 10.41 -29.55
N LEU A 17 12.90 9.60 -29.67
CA LEU A 17 12.96 8.28 -29.04
C LEU A 17 12.97 8.36 -27.51
N LYS A 18 13.69 9.33 -26.93
CA LYS A 18 13.78 9.49 -25.46
C LYS A 18 12.44 9.83 -24.80
N PRO A 19 11.68 10.85 -25.24
CA PRO A 19 10.37 11.12 -24.66
C PRO A 19 9.37 10.01 -24.93
N ALA A 20 9.43 9.32 -26.08
CA ALA A 20 8.59 8.15 -26.34
C ALA A 20 8.91 6.96 -25.42
N LEU A 21 10.19 6.68 -25.17
CA LEU A 21 10.61 5.65 -24.20
C LEU A 21 10.21 6.02 -22.77
N ILE A 22 10.31 7.29 -22.38
CA ILE A 22 9.84 7.77 -21.07
C ILE A 22 8.31 7.65 -20.97
N LEU A 23 7.57 7.97 -22.03
CA LEU A 23 6.12 7.83 -22.07
C LEU A 23 5.70 6.36 -22.02
N ILE A 24 6.39 5.46 -22.74
CA ILE A 24 6.16 4.02 -22.66
C ILE A 24 6.48 3.50 -21.26
N LEU A 25 7.60 3.92 -20.66
CA LEU A 25 7.95 3.55 -19.29
C LEU A 25 6.88 4.02 -18.29
N LEU A 26 6.43 5.28 -18.41
CA LEU A 26 5.36 5.86 -17.60
C LEU A 26 4.04 5.13 -17.80
N LEU A 27 3.68 4.77 -19.04
CA LEU A 27 2.49 3.99 -19.35
C LEU A 27 2.58 2.56 -18.80
N THR A 28 3.76 1.93 -18.78
CA THR A 28 3.94 0.62 -18.13
C THR A 28 3.94 0.71 -16.60
N ILE A 29 4.39 1.83 -16.02
CA ILE A 29 4.34 2.07 -14.56
C ILE A 29 2.90 2.38 -14.12
N TYR A 30 2.10 3.05 -14.95
CA TYR A 30 0.70 3.41 -14.66
C TYR A 30 -0.34 2.37 -15.08
N ALA A 31 0.05 1.33 -15.82
CA ALA A 31 -0.84 0.22 -16.15
C ALA A 31 -0.98 -0.72 -14.94
N GLN A 32 -1.55 -0.20 -13.85
CA GLN A 32 -2.12 -1.02 -12.79
C GLN A 32 -3.32 -1.74 -13.43
N GLU A 33 -3.17 -3.03 -13.77
CA GLU A 33 -4.26 -3.81 -14.37
C GLU A 33 -5.35 -4.04 -13.31
N TYR A 34 -6.40 -3.22 -13.37
CA TYR A 34 -7.58 -3.38 -12.54
C TYR A 34 -8.35 -4.65 -12.95
N PRO A 35 -8.90 -5.41 -12.00
CA PRO A 35 -9.75 -6.52 -12.33
C PRO A 35 -11.02 -6.01 -13.06
N PRO A 36 -11.42 -6.64 -14.18
CA PRO A 36 -12.58 -6.19 -14.92
C PRO A 36 -13.86 -6.35 -14.08
N ILE A 37 -14.61 -5.25 -13.93
CA ILE A 37 -15.97 -5.28 -13.37
C ILE A 37 -16.90 -5.87 -14.43
N SER A 38 -17.71 -6.87 -14.07
CA SER A 38 -18.72 -7.41 -14.99
C SER A 38 -19.77 -6.34 -15.31
N GLU A 39 -20.18 -6.21 -16.58
CA GLU A 39 -21.31 -5.37 -17.02
C GLU A 39 -22.60 -5.63 -16.24
N LYS A 40 -22.75 -6.82 -15.64
CA LYS A 40 -23.91 -7.17 -14.80
C LYS A 40 -23.93 -6.48 -13.44
N CYS A 41 -22.78 -6.02 -12.95
CA CYS A 41 -22.68 -5.31 -11.68
C CYS A 41 -22.85 -3.80 -11.84
N ASN A 42 -23.48 -3.37 -12.94
CA ASN A 42 -23.62 -1.99 -13.36
C ASN A 42 -24.07 -1.12 -12.18
N PRO A 43 -23.18 -0.29 -11.64
CA PRO A 43 -23.63 0.64 -10.64
C PRO A 43 -24.43 1.74 -11.31
N HIS A 44 -25.47 2.23 -10.64
CA HIS A 44 -26.18 3.39 -11.16
C HIS A 44 -25.19 4.54 -11.43
N PRO A 45 -25.35 5.27 -12.55
CA PRO A 45 -24.39 6.30 -12.99
C PRO A 45 -24.43 7.58 -12.15
N THR A 46 -25.25 7.63 -11.10
CA THR A 46 -25.32 8.77 -10.19
C THR A 46 -24.43 8.51 -8.98
N ASN A 47 -23.24 9.13 -9.05
CA ASN A 47 -22.23 9.30 -8.00
C ASN A 47 -21.16 8.20 -7.94
N GLU A 48 -20.08 8.45 -8.71
CA GLU A 48 -18.67 8.18 -8.35
C GLU A 48 -18.32 6.82 -7.74
N ILE A 49 -18.46 5.74 -8.51
CA ILE A 49 -17.55 4.59 -8.33
C ILE A 49 -16.27 4.90 -9.09
N LYS A 50 -15.49 5.83 -8.56
CA LYS A 50 -14.21 6.21 -9.16
C LYS A 50 -12.99 5.73 -8.38
N GLU A 51 -13.09 5.33 -7.12
CA GLU A 51 -11.86 5.07 -6.32
C GLU A 51 -11.86 3.79 -5.46
N ILE A 52 -12.83 2.89 -5.61
CA ILE A 52 -13.00 1.75 -4.67
C ILE A 52 -12.20 0.50 -5.07
N LEU A 53 -11.75 0.39 -6.33
CA LEU A 53 -11.06 -0.82 -6.81
C LEU A 53 -9.65 -1.02 -6.23
N ASN A 54 -9.00 0.04 -5.74
CA ASN A 54 -7.64 -0.02 -5.18
C ASN A 54 -7.58 -0.28 -3.68
N GLN A 55 -8.74 -0.40 -3.04
CA GLN A 55 -8.78 -0.25 -1.60
C GLN A 55 -8.84 -1.59 -0.86
N PHE A 56 -9.18 -2.72 -1.48
CA PHE A 56 -9.32 -4.01 -0.79
C PHE A 56 -8.00 -4.75 -0.55
N PRO A 57 -7.87 -5.55 0.53
CA PRO A 57 -6.65 -6.32 0.77
C PRO A 57 -6.38 -7.31 -0.37
N GLY A 58 -5.13 -7.77 -0.47
CA GLY A 58 -4.65 -8.65 -1.53
C GLY A 58 -3.69 -8.00 -2.52
N PHE A 59 -3.29 -6.77 -2.23
CA PHE A 59 -2.18 -6.09 -2.88
C PHE A 59 -0.85 -6.33 -2.14
N SER A 60 0.23 -6.08 -2.85
CA SER A 60 1.58 -6.04 -2.29
C SER A 60 1.81 -4.79 -1.45
N TRP A 61 2.71 -4.88 -0.47
CA TRP A 61 3.05 -3.77 0.40
C TRP A 61 4.55 -3.66 0.55
N ASP A 62 5.08 -2.46 0.34
CA ASP A 62 6.45 -2.14 0.75
C ASP A 62 6.42 -1.46 2.12
N ALA A 63 6.82 -2.21 3.15
CA ALA A 63 6.78 -1.71 4.51
C ALA A 63 7.77 -0.55 4.78
N LEU A 64 8.83 -0.35 4.00
CA LEU A 64 9.74 0.79 4.21
C LEU A 64 9.12 2.11 3.75
N THR A 65 8.43 2.08 2.62
CA THR A 65 7.78 3.26 2.03
C THR A 65 6.33 3.43 2.50
N ALA A 66 5.75 2.38 3.10
CA ALA A 66 4.33 2.28 3.44
C ALA A 66 3.44 2.55 2.21
N GLN A 67 3.79 1.94 1.08
CA GLN A 67 3.08 2.07 -0.19
C GLN A 67 2.52 0.74 -0.64
N ALA A 68 1.30 0.80 -1.17
CA ALA A 68 0.65 -0.29 -1.87
C ALA A 68 1.28 -0.48 -3.26
N GLY A 69 1.47 -1.74 -3.65
CA GLY A 69 1.88 -2.13 -5.00
C GLY A 69 0.77 -2.84 -5.76
N ASN A 70 1.17 -3.72 -6.68
CA ASN A 70 0.26 -4.52 -7.51
C ASN A 70 -0.53 -5.57 -6.70
N PHE A 71 -1.71 -5.96 -7.22
CA PHE A 71 -2.49 -7.07 -6.68
C PHE A 71 -1.76 -8.42 -6.82
N ILE A 72 -1.58 -9.09 -5.70
CA ILE A 72 -1.00 -10.44 -5.62
C ILE A 72 -2.08 -11.50 -5.80
N PHE A 73 -3.28 -11.23 -5.31
CA PHE A 73 -4.42 -12.14 -5.44
C PHE A 73 -5.33 -11.73 -6.57
N LYS A 74 -5.96 -12.73 -7.19
CA LYS A 74 -6.95 -12.51 -8.23
C LYS A 74 -8.27 -12.12 -7.58
N LEU A 75 -8.68 -10.88 -7.81
CA LEU A 75 -9.95 -10.33 -7.35
C LEU A 75 -10.97 -10.37 -8.50
N THR A 76 -12.20 -10.78 -8.20
CA THR A 76 -13.31 -10.83 -9.15
C THR A 76 -14.56 -10.21 -8.53
N TYR A 77 -15.46 -9.74 -9.38
CA TYR A 77 -16.73 -9.11 -8.97
C TYR A 77 -17.93 -9.84 -9.55
N LYS A 78 -17.89 -11.17 -9.66
CA LYS A 78 -18.93 -11.94 -10.35
C LYS A 78 -20.24 -11.95 -9.58
N ASN A 79 -20.20 -11.89 -8.25
CA ASN A 79 -21.41 -11.96 -7.42
C ASN A 79 -22.01 -10.58 -7.12
N CYS A 80 -21.41 -9.50 -7.63
CA CYS A 80 -21.83 -8.13 -7.36
C CYS A 80 -22.06 -7.82 -5.87
N SER A 81 -21.21 -8.37 -5.00
CA SER A 81 -21.38 -8.27 -3.54
C SER A 81 -21.32 -6.81 -3.12
N LYS A 82 -22.38 -6.31 -2.47
CA LYS A 82 -22.44 -4.91 -2.02
C LYS A 82 -22.34 -4.81 -0.50
N LEU A 83 -21.60 -3.80 -0.05
CA LEU A 83 -21.56 -3.42 1.36
C LEU A 83 -22.70 -2.45 1.66
N TYR A 84 -23.53 -2.85 2.62
CA TYR A 84 -24.46 -1.95 3.29
C TYR A 84 -23.90 -1.65 4.68
N SER A 85 -23.75 -0.37 5.01
CA SER A 85 -23.49 0.02 6.40
C SER A 85 -24.58 0.98 6.85
N LYS A 86 -24.98 0.83 8.12
CA LYS A 86 -26.01 1.66 8.74
C LYS A 86 -25.32 2.60 9.71
N PHE A 87 -25.31 3.89 9.39
CA PHE A 87 -24.74 4.91 10.26
C PHE A 87 -25.78 5.97 10.61
N GLY A 88 -25.92 6.30 11.90
CA GLY A 88 -26.90 7.29 12.36
C GLY A 88 -28.37 6.97 12.03
N GLY A 89 -28.71 5.69 11.78
CA GLY A 89 -30.06 5.29 11.36
C GLY A 89 -30.28 5.25 9.84
N HIS A 90 -29.36 5.79 9.04
CA HIS A 90 -29.41 5.77 7.58
C HIS A 90 -28.69 4.55 7.02
N HIS A 91 -29.34 3.84 6.11
CA HIS A 91 -28.71 2.81 5.29
C HIS A 91 -27.95 3.50 4.17
N ILE A 92 -26.64 3.34 4.13
CA ILE A 92 -25.83 3.80 3.02
C ILE A 92 -25.23 2.55 2.36
N GLU A 93 -25.46 2.43 1.05
CA GLU A 93 -24.90 1.40 0.18
C GLU A 93 -23.56 1.92 -0.32
N PHE A 94 -22.46 1.36 0.16
CA PHE A 94 -21.15 2.00 0.01
C PHE A 94 -20.30 1.40 -1.11
N LEU A 95 -20.15 0.07 -1.18
CA LEU A 95 -19.01 -0.50 -1.93
C LEU A 95 -19.41 -1.78 -2.66
N LEU A 96 -18.98 -1.90 -3.91
CA LEU A 96 -18.88 -3.18 -4.61
C LEU A 96 -17.61 -3.89 -4.13
N ALA A 97 -17.77 -5.00 -3.42
CA ALA A 97 -16.67 -5.76 -2.84
C ALA A 97 -16.28 -6.96 -3.72
N PRO A 98 -14.98 -7.30 -3.82
CA PRO A 98 -14.54 -8.50 -4.51
C PRO A 98 -15.12 -9.76 -3.86
N ASP A 99 -15.37 -10.78 -4.67
CA ASP A 99 -15.86 -12.09 -4.23
C ASP A 99 -14.91 -12.76 -3.22
N GLN A 100 -13.63 -12.39 -3.26
CA GLN A 100 -12.55 -12.93 -2.43
C GLN A 100 -12.41 -12.23 -1.08
N VAL A 101 -13.19 -11.17 -0.84
CA VAL A 101 -13.12 -10.37 0.37
C VAL A 101 -14.32 -10.66 1.26
N MET A 102 -14.06 -10.82 2.55
CA MET A 102 -15.06 -10.82 3.61
C MET A 102 -15.02 -9.47 4.30
N LEU A 103 -16.20 -8.89 4.50
CA LEU A 103 -16.34 -7.62 5.20
C LEU A 103 -16.88 -7.89 6.59
N ASN A 104 -16.16 -7.39 7.59
CA ASN A 104 -16.57 -7.42 8.98
C ASN A 104 -17.08 -6.01 9.33
N SER A 105 -18.40 -5.91 9.54
CA SER A 105 -19.09 -4.66 9.92
C SER A 105 -19.92 -4.86 11.19
N PRO A 106 -20.01 -3.85 12.09
CA PRO A 106 -19.08 -2.73 12.30
C PRO A 106 -18.14 -3.05 13.48
N ARG A 107 -16.86 -2.66 13.36
CA ARG A 107 -16.04 -2.48 14.57
C ARG A 107 -16.71 -1.37 15.38
N LYS A 108 -16.75 -1.49 16.71
CA LYS A 108 -17.17 -0.37 17.56
C LYS A 108 -16.32 0.84 17.18
N LEU A 109 -16.98 1.97 16.92
CA LEU A 109 -16.33 3.29 16.84
C LEU A 109 -15.36 3.41 17.99
N THR A 110 -14.09 3.24 17.69
CA THR A 110 -13.02 3.37 18.68
C THR A 110 -12.38 4.70 18.39
N ASN A 111 -12.96 5.76 18.97
CA ASN A 111 -12.36 7.08 18.94
C ASN A 111 -11.16 7.02 19.89
N SER A 112 -9.99 6.66 19.36
CA SER A 112 -8.76 6.72 20.13
C SER A 112 -8.16 8.10 19.98
N TYR A 113 -8.02 8.81 21.10
CA TYR A 113 -7.26 10.04 21.22
C TYR A 113 -5.91 9.69 21.84
N GLU A 114 -4.91 9.49 21.00
CA GLU A 114 -3.57 9.16 21.47
C GLU A 114 -2.70 10.42 21.40
N ASN A 115 -2.19 10.84 22.56
CA ASN A 115 -1.24 11.94 22.65
C ASN A 115 0.17 11.35 22.82
N PHE A 116 1.05 11.68 21.89
CA PHE A 116 2.44 11.25 21.92
C PHE A 116 3.33 12.48 22.12
N VAL A 117 4.19 12.42 23.13
CA VAL A 117 5.41 13.25 23.17
C VAL A 117 6.48 12.40 22.53
N MET A 118 6.91 12.75 21.32
CA MET A 118 7.86 11.90 20.60
C MET A 118 9.27 12.49 20.68
N SER A 119 10.15 11.78 21.38
CA SER A 119 11.59 11.96 21.20
C SER A 119 12.04 11.43 19.83
N THR A 120 13.22 11.84 19.34
CA THR A 120 13.78 11.39 18.06
C THR A 120 13.84 9.87 17.87
N ALA A 121 13.96 9.10 18.96
CA ALA A 121 13.98 7.65 18.95
C ALA A 121 12.57 7.01 18.83
N GLU A 122 11.54 7.68 19.35
CA GLU A 122 10.14 7.24 19.28
C GLU A 122 9.48 7.60 17.94
N LEU A 123 10.00 8.61 17.23
CA LEU A 123 9.57 8.99 15.87
C LEU A 123 9.56 7.81 14.89
N LYS A 124 10.39 6.80 15.14
CA LYS A 124 10.58 5.62 14.29
C LYS A 124 9.43 4.60 14.36
N LYS A 125 8.56 4.68 15.37
CA LYS A 125 7.50 3.69 15.61
C LYS A 125 6.11 4.13 15.13
N THR A 126 5.92 5.43 14.87
CA THR A 126 4.61 6.07 14.62
C THR A 126 4.58 6.87 13.32
N SER A 127 5.51 6.59 12.41
CA SER A 127 5.82 7.42 11.24
C SER A 127 4.89 7.26 10.04
N ALA A 128 4.15 6.15 9.95
CA ALA A 128 3.29 5.88 8.81
C ALA A 128 1.85 6.32 9.09
N LEU A 129 1.26 7.04 8.14
CA LEU A 129 -0.16 7.42 8.17
C LEU A 129 -1.07 6.18 8.14
N ILE A 130 -0.62 5.13 7.45
CA ILE A 130 -1.24 3.81 7.41
C ILE A 130 -0.39 2.86 8.25
N GLN A 131 -1.00 2.27 9.29
CA GLN A 131 -0.31 1.33 10.17
C GLN A 131 -0.20 -0.05 9.51
N PHE A 132 1.01 -0.58 9.34
CA PHE A 132 1.23 -1.95 8.91
C PHE A 132 1.53 -2.86 10.11
N THR A 133 0.90 -4.03 10.13
CA THR A 133 1.19 -5.10 11.10
C THR A 133 1.52 -6.38 10.36
N SER A 134 2.72 -6.91 10.56
CA SER A 134 3.07 -8.25 10.06
C SER A 134 2.54 -9.34 11.00
N ILE A 135 1.89 -10.36 10.45
CA ILE A 135 1.45 -11.55 11.22
C ILE A 135 2.66 -12.40 11.63
N ASN A 136 3.73 -12.38 10.83
CA ASN A 136 4.96 -13.10 11.11
C ASN A 136 6.00 -12.16 11.72
N THR A 137 6.22 -12.28 13.03
CA THR A 137 7.27 -11.54 13.78
C THR A 137 8.66 -12.17 13.63
N HIS A 138 8.90 -12.96 12.57
CA HIS A 138 10.22 -13.57 12.31
C HIS A 138 11.32 -12.51 12.16
N PHE A 139 10.92 -11.28 11.85
CA PHE A 139 11.70 -10.07 12.12
C PHE A 139 11.09 -9.36 13.33
N PRO A 140 11.90 -8.96 14.34
CA PRO A 140 11.40 -8.03 15.35
C PRO A 140 10.83 -6.81 14.61
N PRO A 141 9.72 -6.21 15.09
CA PRO A 141 9.13 -5.03 14.46
C PRO A 141 10.24 -4.00 14.28
N SER A 142 10.65 -3.83 13.03
CA SER A 142 11.85 -3.06 12.76
C SER A 142 11.45 -1.59 12.82
N PRO A 143 12.13 -0.74 13.60
CA PRO A 143 11.81 0.68 13.76
C PRO A 143 12.11 1.50 12.48
N ILE A 144 12.02 0.87 11.31
CA ILE A 144 12.32 1.44 9.99
C ILE A 144 11.11 1.37 9.07
N GLU A 145 10.03 0.68 9.45
CA GLU A 145 8.80 0.67 8.67
C GLU A 145 8.25 2.09 8.51
N GLY A 146 7.88 2.45 7.28
CA GLY A 146 7.44 3.79 6.89
C GLY A 146 8.53 4.87 6.92
N THR A 147 9.78 4.57 7.27
CA THR A 147 10.84 5.60 7.38
C THR A 147 11.31 6.16 6.03
N LEU A 148 10.95 5.51 4.92
CA LEU A 148 11.19 6.03 3.58
C LEU A 148 9.95 6.72 2.98
N ASN A 149 8.82 6.71 3.68
CA ASN A 149 7.60 7.39 3.26
C ASN A 149 7.85 8.90 3.09
N PRO A 150 7.42 9.53 1.98
CA PRO A 150 7.57 10.97 1.77
C PRO A 150 7.01 11.84 2.90
N GLU A 151 5.89 11.45 3.51
CA GLU A 151 5.28 12.17 4.64
C GLU A 151 6.14 12.10 5.88
N PHE A 152 6.74 10.93 6.17
CA PHE A 152 7.73 10.83 7.23
C PHE A 152 8.97 11.71 6.96
N LYS A 153 9.43 11.80 5.71
CA LYS A 153 10.56 12.68 5.34
C LYS A 153 10.22 14.15 5.55
N LYS A 154 9.02 14.60 5.11
CA LYS A 154 8.53 15.96 5.34
C LYS A 154 8.51 16.26 6.84
N TRP A 155 7.90 15.37 7.61
CA TRP A 155 7.77 15.51 9.05
C TRP A 155 9.11 15.53 9.79
N LYS A 156 10.03 14.62 9.43
CA LYS A 156 11.41 14.59 9.96
C LYS A 156 12.18 15.88 9.67
N ASN A 157 11.93 16.51 8.53
CA ASN A 157 12.55 17.80 8.20
C ASN A 157 11.94 18.92 9.07
N SER A 158 10.62 18.95 9.25
CA SER A 158 9.96 19.90 10.17
C SER A 158 10.50 19.77 11.60
N PHE A 159 10.76 18.55 12.08
CA PHE A 159 11.41 18.32 13.39
C PHE A 159 12.78 19.01 13.50
N LYS A 160 13.63 18.86 12.48
CA LYS A 160 14.97 19.49 12.47
C LYS A 160 14.90 21.01 12.50
N GLU A 161 13.91 21.60 11.84
CA GLU A 161 13.73 23.04 11.74
C GLU A 161 13.28 23.68 13.06
N HIS A 162 12.48 22.97 13.86
CA HIS A 162 11.83 23.55 15.04
C HIS A 162 12.56 23.27 16.37
N LEU A 163 13.66 22.50 16.38
CA LEU A 163 14.54 22.23 17.54
C LEU A 163 13.78 22.02 18.87
N GLY A 164 12.72 21.21 18.87
CA GLY A 164 11.84 21.02 20.03
C GLY A 164 11.08 19.70 19.99
N ASP A 165 10.27 19.46 21.02
CA ASP A 165 9.42 18.27 21.08
C ASP A 165 8.30 18.35 20.06
N VAL A 166 7.89 17.19 19.54
CA VAL A 166 6.66 17.07 18.76
C VAL A 166 5.59 16.45 19.65
N TYR A 167 4.48 17.18 19.75
CA TYR A 167 3.25 16.67 20.34
C TYR A 167 2.35 16.24 19.20
N ARG A 168 2.11 14.93 19.07
CA ARG A 168 1.17 14.39 18.10
C ARG A 168 -0.10 13.96 18.81
N ARG A 169 -1.23 14.43 18.33
CA ARG A 169 -2.54 13.85 18.64
C ARG A 169 -3.03 13.08 17.44
N GLN A 170 -3.44 11.83 17.65
CA GLN A 170 -4.13 11.04 16.64
C GLN A 170 -5.63 10.99 16.98
N VAL A 171 -6.47 11.21 15.97
CA VAL A 171 -7.91 10.92 16.02
C VAL A 171 -8.18 9.83 14.99
N LYS A 172 -8.50 8.63 15.47
CA LYS A 172 -8.72 7.45 14.62
C LYS A 172 -10.16 6.99 14.73
N ILE A 173 -10.76 6.66 13.59
CA ILE A 173 -12.13 6.17 13.45
C ILE A 173 -12.10 4.92 12.56
N GLU A 174 -12.38 3.76 13.14
CA GLU A 174 -12.51 2.50 12.40
C GLU A 174 -13.98 2.27 12.01
N ARG A 175 -14.24 2.08 10.71
CA ARG A 175 -15.58 1.89 10.14
C ARG A 175 -15.89 0.43 9.85
N PHE A 176 -15.02 -0.22 9.10
CA PHE A 176 -15.15 -1.62 8.76
C PHE A 176 -13.77 -2.23 8.55
N GLU A 177 -13.73 -3.55 8.55
CA GLU A 177 -12.53 -4.32 8.25
C GLU A 177 -12.82 -5.25 7.08
N ALA A 178 -11.93 -5.26 6.10
CA ALA A 178 -11.94 -6.21 5.01
C ALA A 178 -10.87 -7.27 5.24
N ASN A 179 -11.20 -8.52 5.01
CA ASN A 179 -10.31 -9.65 5.12
C ASN A 179 -10.32 -10.46 3.83
N LEU A 180 -9.16 -10.88 3.36
CA LEU A 180 -9.10 -11.91 2.33
C LEU A 180 -9.65 -13.23 2.85
N LYS A 181 -10.42 -13.93 2.02
CA LYS A 181 -10.76 -15.33 2.25
C LYS A 181 -9.49 -16.19 2.21
N SER A 182 -9.55 -17.38 2.78
CA SER A 182 -8.49 -18.39 2.66
C SER A 182 -8.46 -19.02 1.25
N ASN A 183 -7.31 -19.57 0.84
CA ASN A 183 -7.15 -20.39 -0.37
C ASN A 183 -7.51 -19.68 -1.69
N LEU A 184 -7.23 -18.38 -1.77
CA LEU A 184 -7.48 -17.57 -2.97
C LEU A 184 -6.46 -17.81 -4.08
N GLU A 185 -6.88 -17.77 -5.33
CA GLU A 185 -5.98 -17.83 -6.49
C GLU A 185 -5.04 -16.60 -6.52
N LEU A 186 -3.76 -16.84 -6.83
CA LEU A 186 -2.82 -15.77 -7.13
C LEU A 186 -3.12 -15.13 -8.50
N ASN A 187 -2.77 -13.86 -8.63
CA ASN A 187 -2.79 -13.13 -9.89
C ASN A 187 -1.78 -13.73 -10.88
N GLU A 188 -2.18 -13.87 -12.15
CA GLU A 188 -1.34 -14.51 -13.17
C GLU A 188 -0.01 -13.81 -13.41
N THR A 189 0.01 -12.47 -13.35
CA THR A 189 1.22 -11.66 -13.51
C THR A 189 2.20 -11.93 -12.38
N PHE A 190 1.72 -11.99 -11.14
CA PHE A 190 2.55 -12.37 -9.99
C PHE A 190 3.10 -13.79 -10.17
N VAL A 191 2.24 -14.76 -10.50
CA VAL A 191 2.65 -16.16 -10.74
C VAL A 191 3.71 -16.27 -11.85
N LYS A 192 3.55 -15.54 -12.96
CA LYS A 192 4.51 -15.51 -14.06
C LYS A 192 5.87 -14.99 -13.60
N MET A 193 5.91 -13.93 -12.79
CA MET A 193 7.17 -13.37 -12.29
C MET A 193 7.88 -14.32 -11.32
N VAL A 194 7.14 -14.96 -10.40
CA VAL A 194 7.71 -15.95 -9.48
C VAL A 194 8.20 -17.19 -10.23
N ASN A 195 7.43 -17.70 -11.20
CA ASN A 195 7.86 -18.80 -12.07
C ASN A 195 9.15 -18.45 -12.80
N ALA A 196 9.31 -17.23 -13.29
CA ALA A 196 10.53 -16.82 -13.97
C ALA A 196 11.77 -16.84 -13.04
N VAL A 197 11.62 -16.57 -11.74
CA VAL A 197 12.71 -16.72 -10.75
C VAL A 197 13.01 -18.20 -10.52
N LEU A 198 11.97 -19.02 -10.33
CA LEU A 198 12.09 -20.46 -10.09
C LEU A 198 12.72 -21.20 -11.28
N ASP A 199 12.35 -20.83 -12.52
CA ASP A 199 12.92 -21.38 -13.76
C ASP A 199 14.44 -21.13 -13.85
N GLU A 200 14.90 -19.93 -13.52
CA GLU A 200 16.34 -19.64 -13.51
C GLU A 200 17.05 -20.38 -12.38
N GLN A 201 16.41 -20.52 -11.21
CA GLN A 201 16.98 -21.28 -10.11
C GLN A 201 17.11 -22.78 -10.42
N GLU A 202 16.14 -23.36 -11.12
CA GLU A 202 16.14 -24.75 -11.56
C GLU A 202 17.24 -25.02 -12.61
N ARG A 203 17.57 -24.03 -13.44
CA ARG A 203 18.72 -24.06 -14.36
C ARG A 203 20.05 -23.72 -13.69
N GLU A 204 20.08 -23.58 -12.37
CA GLU A 204 21.25 -23.19 -11.57
C GLU A 204 21.86 -21.84 -11.98
N ASN A 205 21.03 -20.95 -12.54
CA ASN A 205 21.46 -19.64 -13.01
C ASN A 205 21.24 -18.55 -11.95
N ASP A 206 22.03 -18.64 -10.89
CA ASP A 206 21.85 -17.85 -9.66
C ASP A 206 21.85 -16.33 -9.87
N ASN A 207 22.66 -15.82 -10.81
CA ASN A 207 22.74 -14.39 -11.09
C ASN A 207 21.46 -13.87 -11.78
N PHE A 208 20.91 -14.62 -12.73
CA PHE A 208 19.67 -14.23 -13.40
C PHE A 208 18.46 -14.41 -12.49
N ALA A 209 18.45 -15.48 -11.67
CA ALA A 209 17.44 -15.65 -10.64
C ALA A 209 17.41 -14.45 -9.68
N LEU A 210 18.57 -14.00 -9.21
CA LEU A 210 18.69 -12.82 -8.35
C LEU A 210 18.20 -11.54 -9.03
N ASN A 211 18.53 -11.33 -10.30
CA ASN A 211 18.06 -10.15 -11.04
C ASN A 211 16.54 -10.13 -11.20
N LYS A 212 15.93 -11.28 -11.55
CA LYS A 212 14.47 -11.40 -11.64
C LYS A 212 13.79 -11.23 -10.28
N LEU A 213 14.42 -11.71 -9.22
CA LEU A 213 13.95 -11.56 -7.85
C LEU A 213 13.94 -10.09 -7.41
N LYS A 214 14.98 -9.32 -7.76
CA LYS A 214 14.98 -7.85 -7.54
C LYS A 214 13.81 -7.18 -8.24
N THR A 215 13.58 -7.50 -9.51
CA THR A 215 12.42 -6.98 -10.25
C THR A 215 11.09 -7.38 -9.62
N LEU A 216 10.97 -8.61 -9.10
CA LEU A 216 9.78 -9.03 -8.34
C LEU A 216 9.55 -8.12 -7.12
N MET A 217 10.60 -7.85 -6.33
CA MET A 217 10.50 -6.99 -5.16
C MET A 217 10.23 -5.52 -5.50
N GLU A 218 10.76 -5.01 -6.61
CA GLU A 218 10.45 -3.65 -7.08
C GLU A 218 8.95 -3.50 -7.43
N ASN A 219 8.30 -4.55 -7.92
CA ASN A 219 6.90 -4.52 -8.34
C ASN A 219 5.91 -4.90 -7.23
N TYR A 220 6.34 -5.70 -6.26
CA TYR A 220 5.48 -6.28 -5.23
C TYR A 220 5.98 -6.06 -3.79
N GLY A 221 6.99 -5.21 -3.59
CA GLY A 221 7.49 -4.88 -2.26
C GLY A 221 7.97 -6.10 -1.48
N THR A 222 7.76 -6.04 -0.16
CA THR A 222 8.26 -7.03 0.81
C THR A 222 7.15 -7.91 1.37
N HIS A 223 5.91 -7.42 1.35
CA HIS A 223 4.75 -8.01 1.99
C HIS A 223 3.56 -8.09 1.03
N TYR A 224 2.52 -8.81 1.46
CA TYR A 224 1.19 -8.77 0.87
C TYR A 224 0.16 -8.51 1.97
N THR A 225 -0.93 -7.84 1.64
CA THR A 225 -2.00 -7.51 2.58
C THR A 225 -3.03 -8.63 2.66
N ILE A 226 -3.42 -8.98 3.88
CA ILE A 226 -4.42 -10.01 4.21
C ILE A 226 -5.69 -9.36 4.74
N SER A 227 -5.54 -8.32 5.56
CA SER A 227 -6.66 -7.52 6.02
C SER A 227 -6.35 -6.03 5.95
N ALA A 228 -7.41 -5.24 5.90
CA ALA A 228 -7.36 -3.80 5.92
C ALA A 228 -8.50 -3.25 6.78
N VAL A 229 -8.20 -2.25 7.59
CA VAL A 229 -9.18 -1.49 8.37
C VAL A 229 -9.39 -0.15 7.67
N TYR A 230 -10.65 0.22 7.50
CA TYR A 230 -11.06 1.42 6.79
C TYR A 230 -11.73 2.40 7.73
N GLY A 231 -11.54 3.68 7.45
CA GLY A 231 -12.25 4.75 8.11
C GLY A 231 -11.53 6.07 7.97
N GLY A 232 -11.43 6.82 9.06
CA GLY A 232 -10.72 8.10 9.11
C GLY A 232 -9.58 8.07 10.10
N ASN A 233 -8.48 8.73 9.75
CA ASN A 233 -7.35 8.91 10.64
C ASN A 233 -6.77 10.30 10.44
N ALA A 234 -6.73 11.09 11.50
CA ALA A 234 -6.17 12.44 11.49
C ALA A 234 -5.02 12.54 12.49
N PHE A 235 -3.88 13.07 12.03
CA PHE A 235 -2.72 13.33 12.86
C PHE A 235 -2.52 14.84 12.97
N ILE A 236 -2.67 15.35 14.19
CA ILE A 236 -2.49 16.76 14.55
C ILE A 236 -1.13 16.88 15.23
N ASP A 237 -0.16 17.37 14.50
CA ASP A 237 1.20 17.60 14.98
C ASP A 237 1.35 19.06 15.43
N SER A 238 1.85 19.23 16.65
CA SER A 238 2.16 20.53 17.24
C SER A 238 3.67 20.59 17.52
N TYR A 239 4.35 21.58 16.95
CA TYR A 239 5.78 21.80 17.14
C TYR A 239 6.00 22.96 18.11
N GLY A 240 6.78 22.77 19.17
CA GLY A 240 7.08 23.84 20.11
C GLY A 240 8.41 23.67 20.85
N ALA A 241 9.04 24.79 21.20
CA ALA A 241 10.18 24.79 22.11
C ALA A 241 9.68 24.60 23.55
N HIS A 242 10.36 23.75 24.33
CA HIS A 242 10.06 23.55 25.75
C HIS A 242 9.90 24.89 26.49
N GLY A 243 8.71 25.13 27.07
CA GLY A 243 8.47 26.26 27.96
C GLY A 243 8.05 27.59 27.31
N ALA A 244 7.87 27.66 25.99
CA ALA A 244 7.37 28.88 25.34
C ALA A 244 5.91 28.72 24.90
N ALA A 245 5.02 29.57 25.41
CA ALA A 245 3.61 29.70 24.96
C ALA A 245 3.48 30.27 23.53
N SER A 246 4.58 30.35 22.76
CA SER A 246 4.65 31.09 21.51
C SER A 246 5.37 30.29 20.42
N ARG A 247 4.66 30.17 19.28
CA ARG A 247 4.99 29.46 18.04
C ARG A 247 4.74 27.96 18.07
N ILE A 248 3.46 27.62 18.13
CA ILE A 248 2.97 26.29 17.80
C ILE A 248 2.63 26.30 16.30
N THR A 249 3.52 25.74 15.47
CA THR A 249 3.11 25.35 14.12
C THR A 249 2.24 24.11 14.28
N TYR A 250 1.07 24.10 13.65
CA TYR A 250 0.22 22.92 13.58
C TYR A 250 0.28 22.34 12.17
N ASN A 251 0.47 21.03 12.06
CA ASN A 251 0.23 20.31 10.82
C ASN A 251 -0.87 19.27 11.06
N VAL A 252 -1.87 19.24 10.19
CA VAL A 252 -2.93 18.23 10.24
C VAL A 252 -2.84 17.39 8.98
N ASN A 253 -2.66 16.09 9.15
CA ASN A 253 -2.64 15.13 8.05
C ASN A 253 -3.85 14.21 8.19
N PHE A 254 -4.60 14.03 7.10
CA PHE A 254 -5.79 13.19 7.06
C PHE A 254 -5.55 11.95 6.19
N VAL A 255 -6.21 10.86 6.56
CA VAL A 255 -6.43 9.65 5.74
C VAL A 255 -7.91 9.34 5.88
N GLY A 256 -8.67 9.52 4.81
CA GLY A 256 -10.13 9.47 4.82
C GLY A 256 -10.81 10.60 5.61
N GLY A 257 -12.13 10.70 5.42
CA GLY A 257 -12.94 11.85 5.84
C GLY A 257 -12.74 13.07 4.93
N ASP A 258 -13.53 14.11 5.17
CA ASP A 258 -13.41 15.39 4.48
C ASP A 258 -12.31 16.25 5.14
N TYR A 259 -11.23 16.54 4.40
CA TYR A 259 -10.08 17.26 4.90
C TYR A 259 -10.36 18.75 5.21
N GLU A 260 -11.51 19.29 4.78
CA GLU A 260 -11.92 20.67 5.08
C GLU A 260 -12.58 20.79 6.46
N LEU A 261 -12.93 19.67 7.09
CA LEU A 261 -13.58 19.62 8.41
C LEU A 261 -12.57 19.46 9.55
N ASP A 262 -12.90 19.99 10.73
CA ASP A 262 -12.09 19.79 11.94
C ASP A 262 -12.11 18.31 12.32
N PRO A 263 -10.95 17.63 12.49
CA PRO A 263 -10.89 16.22 12.85
C PRO A 263 -11.52 15.89 14.21
N ASN A 264 -11.79 16.88 15.06
CA ASN A 264 -12.51 16.69 16.33
C ASN A 264 -14.04 16.91 16.20
N SER A 265 -14.52 17.29 15.03
CA SER A 265 -15.94 17.57 14.79
C SER A 265 -16.76 16.31 14.53
N ALA A 266 -18.04 16.35 14.92
CA ALA A 266 -18.98 15.28 14.60
C ALA A 266 -19.25 15.20 13.09
N GLU A 267 -19.10 16.32 12.38
CA GLU A 267 -19.18 16.41 10.92
C GLU A 267 -18.05 15.64 10.25
N TRP A 268 -16.78 15.84 10.68
CA TRP A 268 -15.66 15.05 10.16
C TRP A 268 -15.86 13.58 10.46
N GLU A 269 -16.22 13.22 11.69
CA GLU A 269 -16.54 11.84 12.04
C GLU A 269 -17.55 11.26 11.04
N LYS A 270 -18.70 11.91 10.82
CA LYS A 270 -19.71 11.44 9.85
C LYS A 270 -19.15 11.30 8.43
N SER A 271 -18.33 12.24 7.97
CA SER A 271 -17.75 12.23 6.63
C SER A 271 -16.87 10.99 6.37
N THR A 272 -16.25 10.40 7.41
CA THR A 272 -15.44 9.17 7.25
C THR A 272 -16.27 7.94 6.88
N ALA A 273 -17.61 8.00 6.97
CA ALA A 273 -18.47 6.94 6.47
C ALA A 273 -18.48 6.94 4.93
N GLU A 274 -18.54 8.12 4.31
CA GLU A 274 -18.61 8.31 2.86
C GLU A 274 -17.21 8.30 2.23
N ASN A 275 -16.22 8.83 2.94
CA ASN A 275 -14.84 8.98 2.49
C ASN A 275 -13.90 8.05 3.29
N ALA A 276 -14.28 6.79 3.48
CA ALA A 276 -13.45 5.84 4.24
C ALA A 276 -12.20 5.44 3.43
N GLU A 277 -11.02 5.52 4.05
CA GLU A 277 -9.77 5.05 3.46
C GLU A 277 -9.09 3.99 4.32
N ILE A 278 -8.10 3.29 3.76
CA ILE A 278 -7.28 2.33 4.51
C ILE A 278 -6.45 3.08 5.55
N ILE A 279 -6.72 2.83 6.82
CA ILE A 279 -5.99 3.44 7.95
C ILE A 279 -5.05 2.44 8.63
N SER A 280 -5.26 1.14 8.40
CA SER A 280 -4.37 0.08 8.85
C SER A 280 -4.46 -1.14 7.94
N VAL A 281 -3.34 -1.84 7.77
CA VAL A 281 -3.23 -3.09 7.02
C VAL A 281 -2.51 -4.13 7.85
N THR A 282 -2.96 -5.36 7.75
CA THR A 282 -2.25 -6.53 8.26
C THR A 282 -1.81 -7.40 7.09
N GLY A 283 -0.60 -7.92 7.15
CA GLY A 283 -0.03 -8.68 6.05
C GLY A 283 1.00 -9.70 6.47
N ASP A 284 1.59 -10.35 5.48
CA ASP A 284 2.67 -11.30 5.66
C ASP A 284 3.71 -11.12 4.56
N PHE A 285 4.88 -11.71 4.74
CA PHE A 285 5.97 -11.59 3.78
C PHE A 285 5.67 -12.31 2.47
N ILE A 286 6.12 -11.70 1.37
CA ILE A 286 5.87 -12.23 0.02
C ILE A 286 6.49 -13.61 -0.21
N TYR A 287 7.61 -13.91 0.47
CA TYR A 287 8.30 -15.20 0.34
C TYR A 287 7.50 -16.39 0.89
N VAL A 288 6.53 -16.16 1.78
CA VAL A 288 5.63 -17.20 2.31
C VAL A 288 4.73 -17.79 1.20
N LEU A 289 4.50 -17.03 0.13
CA LEU A 289 3.67 -17.47 -1.00
C LEU A 289 4.30 -18.58 -1.84
N LEU A 290 5.59 -18.90 -1.65
CA LEU A 290 6.27 -19.97 -2.38
C LEU A 290 5.79 -21.39 -2.04
N ASP A 291 5.08 -21.57 -0.92
CA ASP A 291 4.51 -22.87 -0.53
C ASP A 291 3.14 -23.17 -1.12
N ARG A 292 2.64 -22.26 -1.94
CA ARG A 292 1.32 -22.38 -2.54
C ARG A 292 1.25 -23.40 -3.69
N PRO A 293 0.07 -24.00 -3.94
CA PRO A 293 -0.12 -25.01 -4.98
C PRO A 293 0.39 -24.61 -6.37
N GLU A 294 0.27 -23.33 -6.73
CA GLU A 294 0.67 -22.74 -8.01
C GLU A 294 2.16 -22.99 -8.34
N PHE A 295 3.00 -23.19 -7.32
CA PHE A 295 4.44 -23.40 -7.47
C PHE A 295 4.88 -24.85 -7.23
N LYS A 296 3.97 -25.78 -6.91
CA LYS A 296 4.31 -27.19 -6.60
C LYS A 296 4.88 -27.98 -7.77
N LYS A 297 4.85 -27.45 -9.00
CA LYS A 297 5.54 -28.03 -10.15
C LYS A 297 7.07 -28.03 -10.01
N TYR A 298 7.62 -27.14 -9.19
CA TYR A 298 9.07 -27.12 -8.88
C TYR A 298 9.38 -27.98 -7.66
N SER A 299 10.57 -28.59 -7.67
CA SER A 299 11.05 -29.37 -6.53
C SER A 299 11.12 -28.54 -5.25
N LEU A 300 10.98 -29.20 -4.09
CA LEU A 300 11.09 -28.55 -2.79
C LEU A 300 12.44 -27.84 -2.62
N SER A 301 13.53 -28.46 -3.10
CA SER A 301 14.88 -27.90 -3.04
C SER A 301 14.99 -26.56 -3.81
N VAL A 302 14.43 -26.49 -5.02
CA VAL A 302 14.42 -25.25 -5.82
C VAL A 302 13.64 -24.15 -5.10
N ARG A 303 12.44 -24.46 -4.59
CA ARG A 303 11.61 -23.49 -3.85
C ARG A 303 12.29 -22.99 -2.58
N GLN A 304 12.97 -23.88 -1.84
CA GLN A 304 13.73 -23.51 -0.64
C GLN A 304 14.94 -22.60 -0.96
N LYS A 305 15.64 -22.83 -2.07
CA LYS A 305 16.71 -21.94 -2.53
C LYS A 305 16.18 -20.54 -2.83
N VAL A 306 15.07 -20.44 -3.59
CA VAL A 306 14.44 -19.15 -3.89
C VAL A 306 13.92 -18.48 -2.62
N TYR A 307 13.31 -19.23 -1.70
CA TYR A 307 12.89 -18.74 -0.40
C TYR A 307 14.05 -18.10 0.36
N SER A 308 15.18 -18.79 0.49
CA SER A 308 16.36 -18.27 1.19
C SER A 308 16.88 -16.99 0.53
N LYS A 309 16.95 -16.95 -0.81
CA LYS A 309 17.39 -15.76 -1.55
C LYS A 309 16.42 -14.58 -1.34
N LEU A 310 15.11 -14.81 -1.36
CA LEU A 310 14.10 -13.78 -1.10
C LEU A 310 14.20 -13.27 0.33
N TYR A 311 14.30 -14.18 1.31
CA TYR A 311 14.46 -13.84 2.71
C TYR A 311 15.71 -12.97 2.93
N ASP A 312 16.86 -13.37 2.39
CA ASP A 312 18.11 -12.61 2.50
C ASP A 312 18.02 -11.25 1.78
N HIS A 313 17.34 -11.20 0.64
CA HIS A 313 17.15 -9.95 -0.09
C HIS A 313 16.25 -8.98 0.68
N VAL A 314 15.13 -9.44 1.22
CA VAL A 314 14.24 -8.65 2.10
C VAL A 314 15.02 -8.18 3.34
N LYS A 315 15.77 -9.07 3.99
CA LYS A 315 16.61 -8.73 5.14
C LYS A 315 17.64 -7.65 4.82
N ASN A 316 18.25 -7.70 3.63
CA ASN A 316 19.23 -6.69 3.21
C ASN A 316 18.57 -5.40 2.74
N TYR A 317 17.36 -5.46 2.18
CA TYR A 317 16.56 -4.28 1.84
C TYR A 317 16.24 -3.44 3.08
N TYR A 318 16.05 -4.08 4.22
CA TYR A 318 15.82 -3.44 5.52
C TYR A 318 17.08 -2.89 6.22
N LYS A 319 18.28 -3.06 5.68
CA LYS A 319 19.53 -2.52 6.28
C LYS A 319 19.93 -1.21 5.62
#